data_AF-A0A125SDP3-F1
#
_entry.id   AF-A0A125SDP3-F1
#
_cell.length_a   1.000
_cell.length_b   1.000
_cell.length_c   1.000
_cell.angle_alpha   90.00
_cell.angle_beta   90.00
_cell.angle_gamma   90.00
#
_symmetry.space_group_name_H-M   'P 1'
#
loop_
_entity.id
_entity.type
_entity.pdbx_description
1 polymer ?
#
loop_
_entity_poly.entity_id
_entity_poly.type
_entity_poly.pdbx_seq_one_letter_code
_entity_poly.pdbx_strand_id
1 'polypeptide(L)'
;FASDPKFNKNITQKSGVVNQKLMRSLEKGDVSVLKGKGIVGGESQTKQLPFICDIVKYDKNGFKSALGTDQAQYGVSVITGKDIASAQLIPGTPLGQFYNTNSFSEYLSVVHVPNGDRGITALKIPLSDIKKNQQILVSSGALSGCASVTARDSKNIYIFHVGKSGNDTSPWKTNKDGAAMVQR
;
A
#
# COMPACT_ATOMS: atom_id res chain seq x y z
N PHE A 1 -27.28 6.05 -9.34
CA PHE A 1 -25.84 5.71 -9.29
C PHE A 1 -25.58 4.31 -8.74
N ALA A 2 -25.97 3.97 -7.50
CA ALA A 2 -25.73 2.63 -6.93
C ALA A 2 -26.57 1.47 -7.54
N SER A 3 -27.58 1.78 -8.34
CA SER A 3 -28.46 0.82 -9.03
C SER A 3 -27.96 0.40 -10.42
N ASP A 4 -26.89 1.01 -10.94
CA ASP A 4 -26.36 0.67 -12.27
C ASP A 4 -25.71 -0.73 -12.26
N PRO A 5 -26.12 -1.66 -13.14
CA PRO A 5 -25.55 -3.01 -13.21
C PRO A 5 -24.07 -3.03 -13.64
N LYS A 6 -23.55 -1.95 -14.25
CA LYS A 6 -22.12 -1.80 -14.55
C LYS A 6 -21.29 -1.40 -13.33
N PHE A 7 -21.95 -1.05 -12.22
CA PHE A 7 -21.28 -0.65 -10.99
C PHE A 7 -20.87 -1.90 -10.20
N ASN A 8 -19.60 -2.00 -9.83
CA ASN A 8 -19.13 -3.05 -8.93
C ASN A 8 -19.80 -2.88 -7.56
N LYS A 9 -20.69 -3.80 -7.20
CA LYS A 9 -21.32 -3.86 -5.88
C LYS A 9 -20.44 -4.66 -4.93
N ASN A 10 -20.33 -4.27 -3.66
CA ASN A 10 -19.59 -5.06 -2.69
C ASN A 10 -20.15 -6.50 -2.61
N ILE A 11 -19.39 -7.48 -3.11
CA ILE A 11 -19.64 -8.88 -2.84
C ILE A 11 -18.88 -9.20 -1.55
N THR A 12 -19.59 -9.26 -0.43
CA THR A 12 -18.99 -9.46 0.90
C THR A 12 -18.85 -10.92 1.30
N GLN A 13 -19.25 -11.87 0.44
CA GLN A 13 -18.98 -13.29 0.67
C GLN A 13 -17.49 -13.59 0.42
N LYS A 14 -16.68 -13.26 1.41
CA LYS A 14 -15.29 -13.69 1.48
C LYS A 14 -15.27 -15.19 1.74
N SER A 15 -14.59 -15.96 0.89
CA SER A 15 -14.39 -17.40 1.11
C SER A 15 -13.86 -17.64 2.52
N GLY A 16 -14.49 -18.49 3.32
CA GLY A 16 -13.94 -18.90 4.63
C GLY A 16 -12.64 -19.70 4.52
N VAL A 17 -12.29 -20.15 3.32
CA VAL A 17 -11.09 -20.95 3.02
C VAL A 17 -10.03 -20.06 2.37
N VAL A 18 -8.82 -20.09 2.92
CA VAL A 18 -7.64 -19.42 2.36
C VAL A 18 -7.33 -19.97 0.97
N ASN A 19 -7.03 -19.07 0.02
CA ASN A 19 -6.63 -19.47 -1.33
C ASN A 19 -5.20 -20.02 -1.35
N GLN A 20 -5.04 -21.32 -1.06
CA GLN A 20 -3.72 -21.96 -0.93
C GLN A 20 -2.86 -21.85 -2.20
N LYS A 21 -3.48 -21.92 -3.39
CA LYS A 21 -2.74 -21.79 -4.66
C LYS A 21 -2.12 -20.40 -4.78
N LEU A 22 -2.90 -19.37 -4.48
CA LEU A 22 -2.43 -17.98 -4.44
C LEU A 22 -1.30 -17.81 -3.41
N MET A 23 -1.50 -18.32 -2.19
CA MET A 23 -0.50 -18.18 -1.12
C MET A 23 0.83 -18.85 -1.50
N ARG A 24 0.79 -20.08 -2.04
CA ARG A 24 2.01 -20.77 -2.51
C ARG A 24 2.74 -20.04 -3.62
N SER A 25 2.03 -19.29 -4.48
CA SER A 25 2.67 -18.42 -5.48
C SER A 25 3.33 -17.21 -4.83
N LEU A 26 2.64 -16.52 -3.93
CA LEU A 26 3.18 -15.36 -3.21
C LEU A 26 4.39 -15.72 -2.34
N GLU A 27 4.39 -16.89 -1.70
CA GLU A 27 5.53 -17.44 -0.95
C GLU A 27 6.80 -17.58 -1.80
N LYS A 28 6.64 -17.83 -3.10
CA LYS A 28 7.75 -17.95 -4.06
C LYS A 28 8.14 -16.60 -4.66
N GLY A 29 7.52 -15.50 -4.24
CA GLY A 29 7.72 -14.17 -4.81
C GLY A 29 7.06 -13.96 -6.17
N ASP A 30 6.14 -14.83 -6.60
CA ASP A 30 5.41 -14.67 -7.85
C ASP A 30 4.29 -13.63 -7.69
N VAL A 31 4.57 -12.39 -8.07
CA VAL A 31 3.61 -11.28 -8.04
C VAL A 31 2.65 -11.27 -9.24
N SER A 32 2.87 -12.11 -10.26
CA SER A 32 2.04 -12.13 -11.48
C SER A 32 0.60 -12.55 -11.19
N VAL A 33 0.39 -13.33 -10.12
CA VAL A 33 -0.92 -13.75 -9.62
C VAL A 33 -1.83 -12.59 -9.18
N LEU A 34 -1.25 -11.42 -8.92
CA LEU A 34 -1.98 -10.20 -8.55
C LEU A 34 -2.36 -9.33 -9.76
N LYS A 35 -1.87 -9.65 -10.97
CA LYS A 35 -2.17 -8.88 -12.18
C LYS A 35 -3.67 -8.90 -12.49
N GLY A 36 -4.24 -7.71 -12.70
CA GLY A 36 -5.66 -7.55 -13.05
C GLY A 36 -6.63 -7.86 -11.90
N LYS A 37 -6.16 -7.93 -10.65
CA LYS A 37 -7.01 -8.26 -9.48
C LYS A 37 -7.61 -7.02 -8.79
N GLY A 38 -7.42 -5.84 -9.35
CA GLY A 38 -7.86 -4.58 -8.75
C GLY A 38 -6.86 -4.07 -7.71
N ILE A 39 -7.32 -3.15 -6.86
CA ILE A 39 -6.47 -2.48 -5.88
C ILE A 39 -6.70 -3.08 -4.50
N VAL A 40 -5.61 -3.51 -3.87
CA VAL A 40 -5.64 -4.02 -2.50
C VAL A 40 -5.87 -2.90 -1.49
N GLY A 41 -6.73 -3.17 -0.52
CA GLY A 41 -7.05 -2.31 0.60
C GLY A 41 -7.48 -3.16 1.80
N GLY A 42 -8.30 -2.58 2.66
CA GLY A 42 -8.70 -3.20 3.93
C GLY A 42 -8.50 -2.26 5.10
N GLU A 43 -8.96 -2.69 6.27
CA GLU A 43 -8.80 -1.93 7.50
C GLU A 43 -7.52 -2.35 8.23
N SER A 44 -6.76 -1.34 8.68
CA SER A 44 -5.57 -1.56 9.49
C SER A 44 -6.00 -1.78 10.94
N GLN A 45 -5.91 -3.00 11.43
CA GLN A 45 -6.23 -3.35 12.83
C GLN A 45 -4.99 -3.33 13.74
N THR A 46 -3.82 -3.02 13.20
CA THR A 46 -2.55 -2.93 13.93
C THR A 46 -1.70 -1.77 13.40
N LYS A 47 -0.76 -1.30 14.22
CA LYS A 47 0.33 -0.42 13.81
C LYS A 47 1.65 -1.16 13.63
N GLN A 48 1.73 -2.43 14.03
CA GLN A 48 2.96 -3.22 13.91
C GLN A 48 3.32 -3.47 12.45
N LEU A 49 4.48 -2.98 12.03
CA LEU A 49 5.08 -3.26 10.74
C LEU A 49 5.72 -4.65 10.74
N PRO A 50 5.78 -5.28 9.55
CA PRO A 50 6.41 -6.58 9.39
C PRO A 50 7.95 -6.53 9.40
N PHE A 51 8.55 -5.34 9.49
CA PHE A 51 9.99 -5.09 9.51
C PHE A 51 10.29 -3.84 10.36
N ILE A 52 11.55 -3.66 10.74
CA ILE A 52 12.07 -2.37 11.21
C ILE A 52 12.42 -1.53 9.98
N CYS A 53 12.09 -0.24 9.99
CA CYS A 53 12.43 0.69 8.91
C CYS A 53 12.61 2.12 9.39
N ASP A 54 13.14 2.96 8.48
CA ASP A 54 12.99 4.40 8.58
C ASP A 54 11.78 4.84 7.76
N ILE A 55 10.98 5.75 8.32
CA ILE A 55 9.85 6.39 7.67
C ILE A 55 10.11 7.90 7.63
N VAL A 56 10.05 8.49 6.44
CA VAL A 56 10.14 9.94 6.26
C VAL A 56 8.84 10.43 5.63
N LYS A 57 8.32 11.54 6.14
CA LYS A 57 7.25 12.30 5.50
C LYS A 57 7.71 13.74 5.36
N TYR A 58 7.73 14.24 4.14
CA TYR A 58 7.98 15.64 3.88
C TYR A 58 6.90 16.18 2.97
N ASP A 59 6.12 17.12 3.48
CA ASP A 59 5.01 17.70 2.73
C ASP A 59 4.76 19.15 3.14
N LYS A 60 3.64 19.75 2.72
CA LYS A 60 3.32 21.15 3.04
C LYS A 60 3.30 21.46 4.54
N ASN A 61 3.13 20.45 5.40
CA ASN A 61 3.06 20.61 6.85
C ASN A 61 4.43 20.39 7.53
N GLY A 62 5.50 20.29 6.74
CA GLY A 62 6.87 20.16 7.21
C GLY A 62 7.43 18.74 7.11
N PHE A 63 8.62 18.58 7.68
CA PHE A 63 9.37 17.32 7.71
C PHE A 63 9.08 16.55 9.00
N LYS A 64 8.87 15.24 8.89
CA LYS A 64 8.71 14.30 10.00
C LYS A 64 9.45 13.01 9.67
N SER A 65 10.04 12.38 10.68
CA SER A 65 10.75 11.12 10.52
C SER A 65 10.66 10.24 11.75
N ALA A 66 10.59 8.94 11.52
CA ALA A 66 10.72 7.89 12.52
C ALA A 66 11.82 6.94 12.05
N LEU A 67 12.88 6.80 12.84
CA LEU A 67 14.05 6.01 12.48
C LEU A 67 14.06 4.70 13.26
N GLY A 68 14.43 3.59 12.61
CA GLY A 68 14.50 2.27 13.25
C GLY A 68 13.20 1.86 13.94
N THR A 69 12.04 2.22 13.37
CA THR A 69 10.72 1.93 13.93
C THR A 69 10.15 0.65 13.34
N ASP A 70 9.42 -0.11 14.16
CA ASP A 70 8.55 -1.19 13.72
C ASP A 70 7.07 -0.80 13.83
N GLN A 71 6.78 0.47 14.12
CA GLN A 71 5.43 1.03 14.17
C GLN A 71 5.15 1.88 12.93
N ALA A 72 3.99 1.66 12.33
CA ALA A 72 3.45 2.44 11.23
C ALA A 72 3.13 3.87 11.71
N GLN A 73 3.65 4.86 10.98
CA GLN A 73 3.53 6.27 11.30
C GLN A 73 3.22 7.10 10.05
N TYR A 74 2.78 8.33 10.26
CA TYR A 74 2.62 9.34 9.20
C TYR A 74 1.68 8.93 8.05
N GLY A 75 0.68 8.11 8.36
CA GLY A 75 -0.32 7.61 7.41
C GLY A 75 0.03 6.26 6.79
N VAL A 76 1.26 5.76 6.97
CA VAL A 76 1.58 4.35 6.67
C VAL A 76 0.66 3.46 7.51
N SER A 77 0.16 2.38 6.93
CA SER A 77 -0.72 1.43 7.60
C SER A 77 -0.40 -0.01 7.20
N VAL A 78 -0.88 -0.97 8.00
CA VAL A 78 -0.59 -2.41 7.82
C VAL A 78 -1.88 -3.20 7.89
N ILE A 79 -2.18 -3.87 6.80
CA ILE A 79 -3.37 -4.70 6.67
C ILE A 79 -2.93 -6.16 6.73
N THR A 80 -3.43 -6.89 7.73
CA THR A 80 -3.15 -8.32 7.87
C THR A 80 -4.01 -9.14 6.90
N GLY A 81 -3.60 -10.35 6.53
CA GLY A 81 -4.29 -11.14 5.50
C GLY A 81 -5.78 -11.37 5.74
N LYS A 82 -6.20 -11.50 7.01
CA LYS A 82 -7.63 -11.60 7.37
C LYS A 82 -8.43 -10.33 7.04
N ASP A 83 -7.77 -9.17 7.10
CA ASP A 83 -8.37 -7.85 6.92
C ASP A 83 -8.20 -7.31 5.49
N ILE A 84 -7.45 -8.03 4.62
CA ILE A 84 -7.32 -7.68 3.20
C ILE A 84 -8.71 -7.67 2.55
N ALA A 85 -8.99 -6.56 1.86
CA ALA A 85 -10.19 -6.35 1.07
C ALA A 85 -9.83 -5.54 -0.18
N SER A 86 -10.81 -5.30 -1.05
CA SER A 86 -10.62 -4.38 -2.16
C SER A 86 -10.63 -2.95 -1.64
N ALA A 87 -9.73 -2.10 -2.15
CA ALA A 87 -9.80 -0.67 -1.90
C ALA A 87 -11.12 -0.10 -2.43
N GLN A 88 -11.66 0.90 -1.75
CA GLN A 88 -12.95 1.50 -2.10
C GLN A 88 -12.76 3.00 -2.28
N LEU A 89 -13.36 3.56 -3.34
CA LEU A 89 -13.34 5.02 -3.55
C LEU A 89 -14.34 5.71 -2.59
N ILE A 90 -15.52 5.09 -2.46
CA ILE A 90 -16.59 5.44 -1.54
C ILE A 90 -17.04 4.12 -0.89
N PRO A 91 -17.43 4.10 0.40
CA PRO A 91 -17.97 2.89 1.03
C PRO A 91 -19.03 2.21 0.16
N GLY A 92 -18.86 0.91 -0.08
CA GLY A 92 -19.74 0.12 -0.96
C GLY A 92 -19.25 -0.02 -2.41
N THR A 93 -18.17 0.67 -2.81
CA THR A 93 -17.74 0.79 -4.22
C THR A 93 -16.30 0.30 -4.42
N PRO A 94 -16.08 -1.03 -4.48
CA PRO A 94 -14.74 -1.59 -4.53
C PRO A 94 -14.11 -1.46 -5.93
N LEU A 95 -12.81 -1.18 -5.93
CA LEU A 95 -11.95 -1.14 -7.12
C LEU A 95 -11.47 -2.55 -7.48
N GLY A 96 -12.41 -3.36 -7.97
CA GLY A 96 -12.25 -4.79 -8.24
C GLY A 96 -12.80 -5.66 -7.11
N GLN A 97 -13.08 -6.94 -7.35
CA GLN A 97 -13.73 -7.83 -6.38
C GLN A 97 -12.83 -8.92 -5.80
N PHE A 98 -11.65 -9.13 -6.39
CA PHE A 98 -10.81 -10.28 -6.06
C PHE A 98 -10.48 -10.36 -4.57
N TYR A 99 -10.09 -9.24 -3.96
CA TYR A 99 -9.70 -9.20 -2.55
C TYR A 99 -10.89 -9.32 -1.59
N ASN A 100 -12.11 -8.99 -2.05
CA ASN A 100 -13.33 -9.21 -1.26
C ASN A 100 -13.80 -10.67 -1.27
N THR A 101 -13.48 -11.43 -2.33
CA THR A 101 -13.95 -12.82 -2.50
C THR A 101 -12.91 -13.87 -2.10
N ASN A 102 -11.65 -13.48 -1.90
CA ASN A 102 -10.57 -14.38 -1.53
C ASN A 102 -10.11 -14.13 -0.08
N SER A 103 -9.82 -15.22 0.63
CA SER A 103 -9.14 -15.16 1.93
C SER A 103 -7.65 -15.39 1.78
N PHE A 104 -6.88 -14.65 2.57
CA PHE A 104 -5.44 -14.66 2.59
C PHE A 104 -4.95 -15.19 3.94
N SER A 105 -3.74 -15.75 3.95
CA SER A 105 -3.11 -16.19 5.20
C SER A 105 -2.82 -15.01 6.13
N GLU A 106 -2.90 -15.23 7.43
CA GLU A 106 -2.46 -14.26 8.45
C GLU A 106 -0.97 -13.88 8.33
N TYR A 107 -0.16 -14.73 7.69
CA TYR A 107 1.26 -14.46 7.43
C TYR A 107 1.52 -13.49 6.27
N LEU A 108 0.47 -13.12 5.52
CA LEU A 108 0.53 -12.06 4.52
C LEU A 108 0.22 -10.72 5.17
N SER A 109 1.11 -9.75 5.00
CA SER A 109 0.89 -8.36 5.38
C SER A 109 0.97 -7.45 4.16
N VAL A 110 0.04 -6.51 4.07
CA VAL A 110 0.09 -5.42 3.09
C VAL A 110 0.46 -4.14 3.82
N VAL A 111 1.63 -3.59 3.52
CA VAL A 111 2.05 -2.27 4.00
C VAL A 111 1.58 -1.23 2.98
N HIS A 112 0.67 -0.37 3.40
CA HIS A 112 0.20 0.73 2.57
C HIS A 112 1.05 1.98 2.83
N VAL A 113 1.63 2.56 1.78
CA VAL A 113 2.42 3.79 1.86
C VAL A 113 1.65 4.88 1.11
N PRO A 114 1.05 5.87 1.80
CA PRO A 114 0.34 6.97 1.14
C PRO A 114 1.30 8.08 0.70
N ASN A 115 0.88 8.94 -0.22
CA ASN A 115 1.64 10.16 -0.53
C ASN A 115 1.54 11.23 0.58
N GLY A 116 2.40 12.24 0.51
CA GLY A 116 2.27 13.45 1.33
C GLY A 116 1.17 14.39 0.83
N ASP A 117 0.77 15.37 1.64
CA ASP A 117 -0.11 16.44 1.18
C ASP A 117 0.73 17.52 0.48
N ARG A 118 0.83 17.43 -0.86
CA ARG A 118 1.84 18.11 -1.67
C ARG A 118 3.25 17.73 -1.21
N GLY A 119 3.51 16.42 -1.27
CA GLY A 119 4.78 15.90 -0.81
C GLY A 119 4.87 14.39 -0.85
N ILE A 120 5.81 13.87 -0.08
CA ILE A 120 6.31 12.51 -0.13
C ILE A 120 6.16 11.81 1.21
N THR A 121 5.85 10.53 1.16
CA THR A 121 6.16 9.58 2.24
C THR A 121 7.14 8.55 1.67
N ALA A 122 8.18 8.23 2.42
CA ALA A 122 9.22 7.31 2.02
C ALA A 122 9.50 6.29 3.13
N LEU A 123 9.80 5.06 2.71
CA LEU A 123 10.31 3.99 3.56
C LEU A 123 11.73 3.63 3.12
N LYS A 124 12.61 3.39 4.08
CA LYS A 124 13.89 2.70 3.89
C LYS A 124 13.90 1.47 4.77
N ILE A 125 13.97 0.30 4.16
CA ILE A 125 13.84 -0.99 4.82
C ILE A 125 15.16 -1.74 4.65
N PRO A 126 15.91 -2.04 5.72
CA PRO A 126 17.07 -2.90 5.64
C PRO A 126 16.65 -4.30 5.16
N LEU A 127 17.36 -4.84 4.17
CA LEU A 127 17.13 -6.18 3.65
C LEU A 127 17.32 -7.25 4.73
N SER A 128 18.15 -6.98 5.74
CA SER A 128 18.36 -7.86 6.90
C SER A 128 17.13 -7.99 7.80
N ASP A 129 16.22 -7.03 7.79
CA ASP A 129 15.00 -7.05 8.61
C ASP A 129 13.84 -7.79 7.93
N ILE A 130 13.99 -8.15 6.65
CA ILE A 130 13.00 -8.94 5.91
C ILE A 130 13.21 -10.41 6.26
N LYS A 131 12.39 -10.92 7.20
CA LYS A 131 12.51 -12.28 7.72
C LYS A 131 12.07 -13.33 6.70
N LYS A 132 12.77 -14.47 6.70
CA LYS A 132 12.36 -15.66 5.95
C LYS A 132 10.96 -16.10 6.42
N ASN A 133 10.10 -16.47 5.47
CA ASN A 133 8.70 -16.90 5.67
C ASN A 133 7.68 -15.78 5.99
N GLN A 134 8.07 -14.52 5.92
CA GLN A 134 7.12 -13.41 6.03
C GLN A 134 6.75 -12.89 4.63
N GLN A 135 5.46 -12.94 4.29
CA GLN A 135 4.99 -12.47 2.99
C GLN A 135 4.57 -11.01 3.12
N ILE A 136 5.27 -10.14 2.42
CA ILE A 136 5.08 -8.70 2.52
C ILE A 136 4.77 -8.16 1.13
N LEU A 137 3.60 -7.52 1.02
CA LEU A 137 3.25 -6.71 -0.13
C LEU A 137 3.32 -5.25 0.28
N VAL A 138 3.91 -4.41 -0.56
CA VAL A 138 3.84 -2.96 -0.37
C VAL A 138 2.94 -2.37 -1.43
N SER A 139 1.99 -1.53 -1.01
CA SER A 139 0.99 -0.93 -1.87
C SER A 139 0.98 0.58 -1.74
N SER A 140 0.94 1.28 -2.86
CA SER A 140 0.67 2.72 -2.92
C SER A 140 -0.83 3.03 -3.08
N GLY A 141 -1.68 2.00 -3.09
CA GLY A 141 -3.12 2.16 -3.26
C GLY A 141 -3.54 2.61 -4.66
N ALA A 142 -4.64 3.37 -4.72
CA ALA A 142 -5.19 3.88 -5.97
C ALA A 142 -4.41 5.11 -6.47
N LEU A 143 -3.65 4.94 -7.55
CA LEU A 143 -2.86 6.02 -8.15
C LEU A 143 -3.72 6.84 -9.12
N SER A 144 -3.94 8.12 -8.80
CA SER A 144 -4.77 9.05 -9.60
C SER A 144 -4.03 10.34 -9.97
N GLY A 145 -2.70 10.26 -10.13
CA GLY A 145 -1.83 11.41 -10.45
C GLY A 145 -0.65 11.61 -9.49
N CYS A 146 -0.56 10.78 -8.45
CA CYS A 146 0.65 10.57 -7.66
C CYS A 146 1.66 9.66 -8.41
N ALA A 147 2.90 9.64 -7.92
CA ALA A 147 3.97 8.78 -8.42
C ALA A 147 4.52 7.91 -7.29
N SER A 148 4.71 6.63 -7.58
CA SER A 148 5.36 5.67 -6.67
C SER A 148 6.66 5.18 -7.28
N VAL A 149 7.72 5.14 -6.48
CA VAL A 149 9.06 4.71 -6.89
C VAL A 149 9.52 3.64 -5.91
N THR A 150 9.95 2.50 -6.42
CA THR A 150 10.64 1.48 -5.63
C THR A 150 12.06 1.36 -6.15
N ALA A 151 13.03 1.44 -5.25
CA ALA A 151 14.45 1.30 -5.55
C ALA A 151 15.10 0.34 -4.54
N ARG A 152 16.29 -0.15 -4.87
CA ARG A 152 17.05 -1.04 -4.00
C ARG A 152 18.54 -0.80 -4.19
N ASP A 153 19.28 -0.87 -3.10
CA ASP A 153 20.73 -1.04 -3.10
C ASP A 153 21.13 -2.40 -2.52
N SER A 154 22.42 -2.59 -2.21
CA SER A 154 22.92 -3.85 -1.65
C SER A 154 22.40 -4.17 -0.24
N LYS A 155 21.90 -3.17 0.49
CA LYS A 155 21.52 -3.26 1.91
C LYS A 155 20.06 -2.92 2.18
N ASN A 156 19.40 -2.13 1.33
CA ASN A 156 18.09 -1.56 1.62
C ASN A 156 17.15 -1.62 0.41
N ILE A 157 15.85 -1.67 0.70
CA ILE A 157 14.77 -1.33 -0.24
C ILE A 157 14.25 0.05 0.14
N TYR A 158 13.99 0.87 -0.87
CA TYR A 158 13.43 2.21 -0.73
C TYR A 158 12.10 2.27 -1.46
N ILE A 159 11.10 2.85 -0.81
CA ILE A 159 9.76 2.98 -1.36
C ILE A 159 9.31 4.40 -1.14
N PHE A 160 9.03 5.11 -2.23
CA PHE A 160 8.63 6.50 -2.22
C PHE A 160 7.23 6.61 -2.80
N HIS A 161 6.36 7.37 -2.16
CA HIS A 161 5.07 7.74 -2.72
C HIS A 161 4.91 9.26 -2.61
N VAL A 162 4.84 9.93 -3.76
CA VAL A 162 4.80 11.39 -3.85
C VAL A 162 3.58 11.87 -4.62
N GLY A 163 2.97 12.95 -4.16
CA GLY A 163 1.77 13.47 -4.80
C GLY A 163 1.08 14.56 -3.98
N LYS A 164 -0.13 14.89 -4.41
CA LYS A 164 -1.05 15.77 -3.70
C LYS A 164 -2.47 15.18 -3.75
N SER A 165 -3.37 15.69 -2.93
CA SER A 165 -4.78 15.34 -3.02
C SER A 165 -5.34 15.67 -4.41
N GLY A 166 -6.26 14.83 -4.91
CA GLY A 166 -6.93 15.04 -6.20
C GLY A 166 -7.68 16.37 -6.26
N ASN A 167 -8.17 16.86 -5.12
CA ASN A 167 -8.91 18.12 -5.02
C ASN A 167 -8.02 19.34 -4.73
N ASP A 168 -6.70 19.16 -4.62
CA ASP A 168 -5.78 20.28 -4.40
C ASP A 168 -5.61 21.08 -5.71
N THR A 169 -5.93 22.37 -5.69
CA THR A 169 -5.87 23.29 -6.84
C THR A 169 -4.62 24.16 -6.87
N SER A 170 -3.67 23.94 -5.96
CA SER A 170 -2.43 24.69 -5.90
C SER A 170 -1.56 24.45 -7.14
N PRO A 171 -0.59 25.33 -7.42
CA PRO A 171 0.32 25.14 -8.55
C PRO A 171 1.34 24.01 -8.36
N TRP A 172 1.34 23.30 -7.23
CA TRP A 172 2.27 22.19 -6.97
C TRP A 172 1.99 21.02 -7.92
N LYS A 173 3.03 20.48 -8.56
CA LYS A 173 2.94 19.43 -9.57
C LYS A 173 3.75 18.19 -9.20
N THR A 174 3.12 17.02 -9.22
CA THR A 174 3.77 15.74 -8.94
C THR A 174 5.00 15.51 -9.84
N ASN A 175 4.89 15.85 -11.13
CA ASN A 175 5.95 15.61 -12.12
C ASN A 175 7.11 16.61 -12.09
N LYS A 176 7.01 17.69 -11.30
CA LYS A 176 8.07 18.70 -11.16
C LYS A 176 8.51 18.79 -9.70
N ASP A 177 7.63 19.29 -8.85
CA ASP A 177 7.92 19.50 -7.43
C ASP A 177 8.05 18.15 -6.71
N GLY A 178 7.15 17.20 -6.99
CA GLY A 178 7.21 15.86 -6.43
C GLY A 178 8.45 15.09 -6.87
N ALA A 179 8.79 15.13 -8.17
CA ALA A 179 9.99 14.48 -8.69
C ALA A 179 11.28 15.01 -8.03
N ALA A 180 11.37 16.33 -7.82
CA ALA A 180 12.49 16.94 -7.11
C ALA A 180 12.59 16.49 -5.65
N MET A 181 11.47 16.16 -4.99
CA MET A 181 11.46 15.64 -3.62
C MET A 181 11.96 14.20 -3.51
N VAL A 182 11.78 13.37 -4.54
CA VAL A 182 12.30 11.98 -4.55
C VAL A 182 13.83 11.97 -4.65
N GLN A 183 14.43 13.00 -5.25
CA GLN A 183 15.89 13.12 -5.42
C GLN A 183 16.63 13.65 -4.18
N ARG A 184 15.90 14.26 -3.23
CA ARG A 184 16.45 14.88 -2.02
C ARG A 184 16.51 13.88 -0.87
#